data_AF-A0A453G9F0-F1
#
_entry.id   AF-A0A453G9F0-F1
#
_cell.length_a   1.000
_cell.length_b   1.000
_cell.length_c   1.000
_cell.angle_alpha   90.00
_cell.angle_beta   90.00
_cell.angle_gamma   90.00
#
_symmetry.space_group_name_H-M   'P 1'
#
loop_
_entity.id
_entity.type
_entity.pdbx_description
1 polymer ?
#
loop_
_entity_poly.entity_id
_entity_poly.type
_entity_poly.pdbx_seq_one_letter_code
_entity_poly.pdbx_strand_id
1 'polypeptide(L)'
;EALFGHVELLKEGRLFLFPHLYSKGLLAAWKEPCIVFCPDWNLRHSTAVHLLRRWHADKRNLLVLEQGVDAELALKPFMPVAIQVLECSFLSGIKVRKVNPLLSVLKPKLVLFPEDLKSRCPSKEDAPWSYLYYSKGKTIEIPNTREDFEVGLPTDVAFGLQPRQLDKAIAVARLRAKLHLSKGQYVLVAPKDQSDESNRQLLHWGAVDAGRLLSALQEKGIECAFPADDDDGPAGCERSILITSPGEALVKMAPEKTVIYCDDESTTRLIYDALSSVCNGI
;
A
#
# COMPACT_ATOMS: atom_id res chain seq x y z
N GLU A 1 -40.29 25.33 -9.07
CA GLU A 1 -41.31 24.26 -9.14
C GLU A 1 -41.15 23.33 -7.94
N ALA A 2 -42.24 22.86 -7.34
CA ALA A 2 -42.21 22.12 -6.08
C ALA A 2 -41.43 20.80 -6.25
N LEU A 3 -40.20 20.75 -5.72
CA LEU A 3 -39.31 19.58 -5.81
C LEU A 3 -39.89 18.32 -5.14
N PHE A 4 -40.94 18.46 -4.31
CA PHE A 4 -41.56 17.34 -3.60
C PHE A 4 -43.06 17.52 -3.37
N GLY A 5 -43.89 16.70 -4.03
CA GLY A 5 -45.37 16.75 -3.91
C GLY A 5 -45.92 16.48 -2.51
N HIS A 6 -45.15 15.91 -1.58
CA HIS A 6 -45.61 15.71 -0.20
C HIS A 6 -45.85 17.04 0.54
N VAL A 7 -45.16 18.12 0.15
CA VAL A 7 -45.34 19.44 0.76
C VAL A 7 -46.72 20.01 0.49
N GLU A 8 -47.27 19.73 -0.70
CA GLU A 8 -48.64 20.14 -1.07
C GLU A 8 -49.67 19.31 -0.29
N LEU A 9 -49.45 18.00 -0.15
CA LEU A 9 -50.32 17.12 0.64
C LEU A 9 -50.37 17.49 2.13
N LEU A 10 -49.27 18.00 2.69
CA LEU A 10 -49.23 18.54 4.06
C LEU A 10 -50.06 19.83 4.17
N LYS A 11 -49.93 20.74 3.19
CA LYS A 11 -50.69 22.00 3.17
C LYS A 11 -52.19 21.79 2.98
N GLU A 12 -52.57 20.81 2.16
CA GLU A 12 -53.97 20.41 1.92
C GLU A 12 -54.60 19.63 3.08
N GLY A 13 -53.83 19.29 4.12
CA GLY A 13 -54.32 18.48 5.24
C GLY A 13 -54.69 17.04 4.86
N ARG A 14 -54.12 16.53 3.77
CA ARG A 14 -54.30 15.14 3.30
C ARG A 14 -53.22 14.20 3.84
N LEU A 15 -52.05 14.74 4.18
CA LEU A 15 -50.98 14.05 4.87
C LEU A 15 -50.80 14.68 6.26
N PHE A 16 -50.69 13.84 7.29
CA PHE A 16 -50.45 14.29 8.66
C PHE A 16 -49.10 13.74 9.13
N LEU A 17 -48.27 14.62 9.69
CA LEU A 17 -46.99 14.25 10.28
C LEU A 17 -47.10 14.29 11.80
N PHE A 18 -46.80 13.16 12.44
CA PHE A 18 -46.75 13.05 13.89
C PHE A 18 -45.34 12.63 14.32
N PRO A 19 -44.69 13.36 15.23
CA PRO A 19 -43.32 13.06 15.65
C PRO A 19 -43.21 11.80 16.50
N HIS A 20 -44.28 11.41 17.19
CA HIS A 20 -44.31 10.27 18.12
C HIS A 20 -45.62 9.49 18.05
N LEU A 21 -45.52 8.17 18.23
CA LEU A 21 -46.66 7.24 18.29
C LEU A 21 -47.67 7.57 19.40
N TYR A 22 -47.20 8.05 20.54
CA TYR A 22 -48.05 8.33 21.70
C TYR A 22 -48.50 9.80 21.77
N SER A 23 -48.39 10.54 20.66
CA SER A 23 -48.86 11.91 20.61
C SER A 23 -50.38 11.96 20.71
N LYS A 24 -50.90 12.87 21.54
CA LYS A 24 -52.36 13.08 21.69
C LYS A 24 -53.03 13.38 20.35
N GLY A 25 -52.32 14.08 19.46
CA GLY A 25 -52.78 14.38 18.10
C GLY A 25 -52.96 13.12 17.24
N LEU A 26 -52.03 12.17 17.29
CA LEU A 26 -52.18 10.92 16.55
C LEU A 26 -53.37 10.11 17.09
N LEU A 27 -53.49 9.97 18.41
CA LEU A 27 -54.59 9.21 19.02
C LEU A 27 -55.98 9.78 18.69
N ALA A 28 -56.09 11.11 18.55
CA ALA A 28 -57.33 11.76 18.15
C ALA A 28 -57.62 11.68 16.64
N ALA A 29 -56.57 11.66 15.81
CA ALA A 29 -56.68 11.62 14.35
C ALA A 29 -56.71 10.20 13.75
N TRP A 30 -56.29 9.18 14.51
CA TRP A 30 -56.16 7.80 14.05
C TRP A 30 -57.53 7.21 13.68
N LYS A 31 -57.72 6.93 12.39
CA LYS A 31 -58.90 6.25 11.85
C LYS A 31 -58.46 5.18 10.86
N GLU A 32 -58.92 3.95 11.07
CA GLU A 32 -58.66 2.83 10.15
C GLU A 32 -59.84 2.72 9.16
N PRO A 33 -59.58 2.48 7.84
CA PRO A 33 -58.29 2.17 7.22
C PRO A 33 -57.40 3.40 7.01
N CYS A 34 -56.09 3.24 7.21
CA CYS A 34 -55.09 4.29 7.02
C CYS A 34 -53.80 3.75 6.37
N ILE A 35 -53.04 4.64 5.73
CA ILE A 35 -51.68 4.36 5.25
C ILE A 35 -50.71 5.09 6.18
N VAL A 36 -49.71 4.37 6.69
CA VAL A 36 -48.70 4.94 7.57
C VAL A 36 -47.32 4.75 6.95
N PHE A 37 -46.59 5.85 6.83
CA PHE A 37 -45.18 5.85 6.43
C PHE A 37 -44.33 5.89 7.69
N CYS A 38 -43.55 4.83 7.93
CA CYS A 38 -42.62 4.76 9.05
C CYS A 38 -41.19 4.60 8.53
N PRO A 39 -40.28 5.56 8.82
CA PRO A 39 -38.87 5.36 8.54
C PRO A 39 -38.34 4.27 9.47
N ASP A 40 -37.78 3.22 8.88
CA ASP A 40 -37.21 2.10 9.62
C ASP A 40 -36.10 1.43 8.80
N TRP A 41 -35.14 0.82 9.49
CA TRP A 41 -33.97 0.21 8.85
C TRP A 41 -33.98 -1.32 8.85
N ASN A 42 -34.66 -1.98 9.82
CA ASN A 42 -34.53 -3.43 10.02
C ASN A 42 -35.67 -4.12 10.82
N LEU A 43 -36.74 -3.41 11.12
CA LEU A 43 -37.90 -3.81 11.92
C LEU A 43 -37.54 -4.37 13.31
N ARG A 44 -36.45 -3.88 13.93
CA ARG A 44 -36.05 -4.32 15.28
C ARG A 44 -36.36 -3.34 16.39
N HIS A 45 -36.16 -2.03 16.18
CA HIS A 45 -36.21 -1.04 17.27
C HIS A 45 -36.93 0.28 16.93
N SER A 46 -37.97 0.25 16.12
CA SER A 46 -38.65 1.48 15.67
C SER A 46 -40.15 1.53 15.96
N THR A 47 -40.73 2.69 15.65
CA THR A 47 -42.17 2.92 15.60
C THR A 47 -42.91 1.90 14.72
N ALA A 48 -42.30 1.45 13.62
CA ALA A 48 -42.91 0.43 12.75
C ALA A 48 -43.15 -0.89 13.50
N VAL A 49 -42.26 -1.27 14.42
CA VAL A 49 -42.38 -2.49 15.24
C VAL A 49 -43.62 -2.46 16.12
N HIS A 50 -43.91 -1.31 16.73
CA HIS A 50 -45.09 -1.15 17.58
C HIS A 50 -46.39 -1.29 16.79
N LEU A 51 -46.45 -0.71 15.59
CA LEU A 51 -47.61 -0.84 14.70
C LEU A 51 -47.75 -2.27 14.15
N LEU A 52 -46.62 -2.88 13.78
CA LEU A 52 -46.59 -4.24 13.29
C LEU A 52 -47.06 -5.24 14.37
N ARG A 53 -46.70 -5.06 15.64
CA ARG A 53 -47.25 -5.87 16.75
C ARG A 53 -48.78 -5.81 16.82
N ARG A 54 -49.39 -4.69 16.47
CA ARG A 54 -50.86 -4.57 16.42
C ARG A 54 -51.46 -5.21 15.17
N TRP A 55 -50.79 -5.06 14.03
CA TRP A 55 -51.37 -5.38 12.72
C TRP A 55 -50.97 -6.74 12.14
N HIS A 56 -49.93 -7.39 12.66
CA HIS A 56 -49.37 -8.63 12.09
C HIS A 56 -50.37 -9.79 12.00
N ALA A 57 -51.39 -9.83 12.86
CA ALA A 57 -52.35 -10.93 12.93
C ALA A 57 -53.57 -10.77 12.00
N ASP A 58 -53.74 -9.63 11.34
CA ASP A 58 -54.89 -9.38 10.44
C ASP A 58 -54.47 -9.45 8.97
N LYS A 59 -55.12 -10.32 8.20
CA LYS A 59 -54.87 -10.56 6.76
C LYS A 59 -55.30 -9.38 5.87
N ARG A 60 -56.10 -8.45 6.39
CA ARG A 60 -56.54 -7.25 5.67
C ARG A 60 -55.46 -6.17 5.63
N ASN A 61 -54.43 -6.30 6.46
CA ASN A 61 -53.32 -5.37 6.52
C ASN A 61 -52.25 -5.76 5.49
N LEU A 62 -51.55 -4.76 4.98
CA LEU A 62 -50.46 -4.91 4.02
C LEU A 62 -49.21 -4.21 4.57
N LEU A 63 -48.11 -4.95 4.65
CA LEU A 63 -46.78 -4.45 4.95
C LEU A 63 -45.99 -4.34 3.65
N VAL A 64 -45.53 -3.14 3.31
CA VAL A 64 -44.67 -2.90 2.15
C VAL A 64 -43.24 -2.72 2.62
N LEU A 65 -42.32 -3.56 2.14
CA LEU A 65 -40.90 -3.54 2.48
C LEU A 65 -40.04 -3.25 1.27
N GLU A 66 -38.87 -2.66 1.50
CA GLU A 66 -37.86 -2.48 0.45
C GLU A 66 -37.16 -3.82 0.14
N GLN A 67 -37.02 -4.14 -1.15
CA GLN A 67 -36.26 -5.29 -1.62
C GLN A 67 -34.80 -5.21 -1.15
N GLY A 68 -34.32 -6.29 -0.54
CA GLY A 68 -32.97 -6.39 0.03
C GLY A 68 -32.96 -6.61 1.54
N VAL A 69 -34.08 -6.33 2.21
CA VAL A 69 -34.33 -6.80 3.58
C VAL A 69 -34.87 -8.23 3.51
N ASP A 70 -34.27 -9.16 4.25
CA ASP A 70 -34.80 -10.51 4.42
C ASP A 70 -36.10 -10.44 5.24
N ALA A 71 -37.25 -10.41 4.56
CA ALA A 71 -38.55 -10.28 5.20
C ALA A 71 -38.87 -11.47 6.11
N GLU A 72 -38.43 -12.68 5.73
CA GLU A 72 -38.65 -13.88 6.53
C GLU A 72 -37.92 -13.74 7.88
N LEU A 73 -36.64 -13.37 7.84
CA LEU A 73 -35.85 -13.14 9.05
C LEU A 73 -36.38 -11.96 9.88
N ALA A 74 -36.79 -10.87 9.23
CA ALA A 74 -37.31 -9.68 9.90
C ALA A 74 -38.64 -9.95 10.62
N LEU A 75 -39.48 -10.84 10.09
CA LEU A 75 -40.81 -11.13 10.62
C LEU A 75 -40.84 -12.24 11.68
N LYS A 76 -39.74 -13.00 11.87
CA LYS A 76 -39.66 -14.05 12.90
C LYS A 76 -40.14 -13.62 14.29
N PRO A 77 -39.81 -12.42 14.81
CA PRO A 77 -40.26 -11.99 16.14
C PRO A 77 -41.77 -11.77 16.27
N PHE A 78 -42.50 -11.73 15.15
CA PHE A 78 -43.93 -11.45 15.11
C PHE A 78 -44.77 -12.69 14.79
N MET A 79 -44.17 -13.88 14.76
CA MET A 79 -44.91 -15.11 14.47
C MET A 79 -45.91 -15.44 15.61
N PRO A 80 -47.15 -15.86 15.29
CA PRO A 80 -47.67 -16.13 13.95
C PRO A 80 -48.08 -14.86 13.18
N VAL A 81 -47.61 -14.73 11.94
CA VAL A 81 -47.91 -13.58 11.07
C VAL A 81 -48.98 -13.95 10.03
N ALA A 82 -50.02 -13.14 9.91
CA ALA A 82 -51.08 -13.26 8.90
C ALA A 82 -51.16 -12.04 7.95
N ILE A 83 -50.48 -10.93 8.27
CA ILE A 83 -50.39 -9.74 7.42
C ILE A 83 -49.82 -10.10 6.05
N GLN A 84 -50.32 -9.44 5.00
CA GLN A 84 -49.74 -9.57 3.67
C GLN A 84 -48.43 -8.78 3.59
N VAL A 85 -47.40 -9.35 2.96
CA VAL A 85 -46.09 -8.72 2.82
C VAL A 85 -45.77 -8.54 1.34
N LEU A 86 -45.46 -7.32 0.94
CA LEU A 86 -45.10 -6.95 -0.42
C LEU A 86 -43.70 -6.34 -0.44
N GLU A 87 -42.78 -6.96 -1.18
CA GLU A 87 -41.42 -6.46 -1.35
C GLU A 87 -41.28 -5.65 -2.65
N CYS A 88 -40.97 -4.37 -2.52
CA CYS A 88 -40.84 -3.43 -3.62
C CYS A 88 -39.41 -2.91 -3.74
N SER A 89 -38.90 -2.79 -4.97
CA SER A 89 -37.60 -2.16 -5.22
C SER A 89 -37.78 -0.66 -5.38
N PHE A 90 -37.31 0.11 -4.40
CA PHE A 90 -37.27 1.58 -4.46
C PHE A 90 -35.87 2.12 -4.78
N LEU A 91 -34.89 1.22 -4.94
CA LEU A 91 -33.49 1.59 -5.15
C LEU A 91 -33.29 2.39 -6.44
N SER A 92 -32.79 3.60 -6.26
CA SER A 92 -32.40 4.53 -7.34
C SER A 92 -30.98 4.26 -7.83
N GLY A 93 -30.60 2.98 -7.94
CA GLY A 93 -29.25 2.55 -8.28
C GLY A 93 -28.98 2.45 -9.78
N ILE A 94 -27.69 2.30 -10.12
CA ILE A 94 -27.29 1.97 -11.49
C ILE A 94 -27.74 0.54 -11.79
N LYS A 95 -28.61 0.40 -12.80
CA LYS A 95 -29.00 -0.92 -13.33
C LYS A 95 -27.81 -1.56 -14.03
N VAL A 96 -27.65 -2.88 -13.91
CA VAL A 96 -26.55 -3.64 -14.55
C VAL A 96 -26.35 -3.31 -16.03
N ARG A 97 -27.46 -3.15 -16.79
CA ARG A 97 -27.42 -2.75 -18.20
C ARG A 97 -26.72 -1.41 -18.49
N LYS A 98 -26.61 -0.52 -17.50
CA LYS A 98 -25.92 0.78 -17.59
C LYS A 98 -24.46 0.72 -17.15
N VAL A 99 -24.01 -0.39 -16.55
CA VAL A 99 -22.61 -0.55 -16.10
C VAL A 99 -21.67 -0.58 -17.30
N ASN A 100 -21.99 -1.33 -18.35
CA ASN A 100 -21.18 -1.40 -19.57
C ASN A 100 -20.99 -0.05 -20.27
N PRO A 101 -22.08 0.70 -20.58
CA PRO A 101 -21.95 2.05 -21.12
C PRO A 101 -21.14 3.00 -20.23
N LEU A 102 -21.20 2.83 -18.90
CA LEU A 102 -20.42 3.65 -17.99
C LEU A 102 -18.93 3.30 -18.06
N LEU A 103 -18.59 2.00 -18.10
CA LEU A 103 -17.20 1.56 -18.21
C LEU A 103 -16.58 1.95 -19.56
N SER A 104 -17.34 1.92 -20.65
CA SER A 104 -16.84 2.34 -21.97
C SER A 104 -16.53 3.84 -22.04
N VAL A 105 -17.27 4.67 -21.29
CA VAL A 105 -16.99 6.11 -21.15
C VAL A 105 -15.80 6.36 -20.23
N LEU A 106 -15.74 5.68 -19.08
CA LEU A 106 -14.70 5.91 -18.07
C LEU A 106 -13.33 5.33 -18.45
N LYS A 107 -13.29 4.27 -19.27
CA LYS A 107 -12.07 3.56 -19.69
C LYS A 107 -11.08 3.35 -18.54
N PRO A 108 -11.51 2.71 -17.43
CA PRO A 108 -10.66 2.52 -16.26
C PRO A 108 -9.50 1.57 -16.57
N LYS A 109 -8.40 1.66 -15.80
CA LYS A 109 -7.32 0.65 -15.85
C LYS A 109 -7.68 -0.63 -15.08
N LEU A 110 -8.36 -0.46 -13.94
CA LEU A 110 -8.72 -1.52 -13.01
C LEU A 110 -10.14 -1.28 -12.48
N VAL A 111 -10.95 -2.34 -12.44
CA VAL A 111 -12.32 -2.31 -11.91
C VAL A 111 -12.42 -3.26 -10.72
N LEU A 112 -12.82 -2.74 -9.56
CA LEU A 112 -13.21 -3.54 -8.40
C LEU A 112 -14.71 -3.84 -8.49
N PHE A 113 -15.09 -5.12 -8.42
CA PHE A 113 -16.48 -5.55 -8.58
C PHE A 113 -16.92 -6.51 -7.47
N PRO A 114 -18.16 -6.41 -6.95
CA PRO A 114 -18.65 -7.33 -5.92
C PRO A 114 -18.68 -8.79 -6.42
N GLU A 115 -18.20 -9.73 -5.61
CA GLU A 115 -18.11 -11.16 -5.95
C GLU A 115 -19.50 -11.79 -6.16
N ASP A 116 -20.49 -11.38 -5.36
CA ASP A 116 -21.89 -11.81 -5.42
C ASP A 116 -22.59 -11.40 -6.73
N LEU A 117 -22.07 -10.37 -7.41
CA LEU A 117 -22.61 -9.88 -8.67
C LEU A 117 -21.83 -10.36 -9.89
N LYS A 118 -20.83 -11.24 -9.72
CA LYS A 118 -19.94 -11.69 -10.80
C LYS A 118 -20.66 -12.28 -12.01
N SER A 119 -21.76 -13.02 -11.82
CA SER A 119 -22.58 -13.57 -12.91
C SER A 119 -23.32 -12.50 -13.72
N ARG A 120 -23.50 -11.31 -13.12
CA ARG A 120 -24.14 -10.14 -13.73
C ARG A 120 -23.11 -9.16 -14.26
N CYS A 121 -21.83 -9.46 -14.11
CA CYS A 121 -20.73 -8.68 -14.64
C CYS A 121 -20.73 -8.77 -16.18
N PRO A 122 -20.41 -7.67 -16.88
CA PRO A 122 -20.08 -7.73 -18.30
C PRO A 122 -19.04 -8.81 -18.62
N SER A 123 -19.17 -9.44 -19.79
CA SER A 123 -18.21 -10.44 -20.27
C SER A 123 -16.79 -9.87 -20.27
N LYS A 124 -15.85 -10.67 -19.77
CA LYS A 124 -14.42 -10.31 -19.68
C LYS A 124 -13.70 -10.32 -21.02
N GLU A 125 -14.29 -10.98 -22.01
CA GLU A 125 -13.57 -11.42 -23.21
C GLU A 125 -13.16 -10.29 -24.16
N ASP A 126 -13.81 -9.11 -24.08
CA ASP A 126 -13.51 -7.94 -24.91
C ASP A 126 -13.16 -6.66 -24.12
N ALA A 127 -13.02 -6.75 -22.79
CA ALA A 127 -12.78 -5.56 -21.96
C ALA A 127 -11.28 -5.22 -21.89
N PRO A 128 -10.85 -4.00 -22.25
CA PRO A 128 -9.44 -3.60 -22.20
C PRO A 128 -8.93 -3.31 -20.77
N TRP A 129 -9.70 -3.66 -19.73
CA TRP A 129 -9.41 -3.35 -18.33
C TRP A 129 -9.49 -4.60 -17.45
N SER A 130 -8.68 -4.62 -16.39
CA SER A 130 -8.63 -5.74 -15.46
C SER A 130 -9.75 -5.67 -14.41
N TYR A 131 -10.28 -6.83 -14.02
CA TYR A 131 -11.28 -6.96 -12.95
C TYR A 131 -10.69 -7.65 -11.72
N LEU A 132 -10.88 -7.05 -10.55
CA LEU A 132 -10.72 -7.72 -9.26
C LEU A 132 -12.06 -7.81 -8.55
N TYR A 133 -12.26 -8.90 -7.81
CA TYR A 133 -13.51 -9.16 -7.13
C TYR A 133 -13.35 -9.04 -5.62
N TYR A 134 -14.33 -8.40 -4.97
CA TYR A 134 -14.32 -8.22 -3.53
C TYR A 134 -15.50 -8.87 -2.84
N SER A 135 -15.23 -9.39 -1.65
CA SER A 135 -16.23 -9.90 -0.72
C SER A 135 -15.94 -9.40 0.69
N LYS A 136 -17.01 -9.36 1.49
CA LYS A 136 -16.96 -8.84 2.86
C LYS A 136 -15.96 -9.63 3.69
N GLY A 137 -15.04 -8.92 4.35
CA GLY A 137 -14.05 -9.50 5.26
C GLY A 137 -12.79 -10.06 4.58
N LYS A 138 -12.63 -9.91 3.26
CA LYS A 138 -11.39 -10.27 2.55
C LYS A 138 -10.57 -9.02 2.23
N THR A 139 -9.27 -9.08 2.50
CA THR A 139 -8.31 -8.09 2.03
C THR A 139 -7.98 -8.37 0.58
N ILE A 140 -7.93 -7.33 -0.25
CA ILE A 140 -7.53 -7.44 -1.66
C ILE A 140 -6.27 -6.62 -1.86
N GLU A 141 -5.28 -7.27 -2.47
CA GLU A 141 -4.08 -6.61 -2.93
C GLU A 141 -4.39 -5.95 -4.28
N ILE A 142 -4.32 -4.62 -4.30
CA ILE A 142 -4.49 -3.83 -5.51
C ILE A 142 -3.10 -3.71 -6.15
N PRO A 143 -2.92 -4.19 -7.40
CA PRO A 143 -1.63 -4.07 -8.07
C PRO A 143 -1.28 -2.60 -8.22
N ASN A 144 -0.06 -2.24 -7.79
CA ASN A 144 0.46 -0.91 -8.05
C ASN A 144 0.75 -0.80 -9.55
N THR A 145 -0.01 0.03 -10.26
CA THR A 145 0.16 0.25 -11.71
C THR A 145 1.18 1.36 -12.01
N ARG A 146 1.86 1.89 -10.99
CA ARG A 146 2.92 2.89 -11.15
C ARG A 146 4.26 2.16 -11.30
N GLU A 147 4.81 2.20 -12.51
CA GLU A 147 6.17 1.72 -12.80
C GLU A 147 7.21 2.69 -12.22
N ASP A 148 6.92 3.98 -12.31
CA ASP A 148 7.74 5.04 -11.73
C ASP A 148 6.95 5.82 -10.67
N PHE A 149 7.62 6.17 -9.57
CA PHE A 149 7.04 7.06 -8.57
C PHE A 149 8.04 8.15 -8.20
N GLU A 150 7.57 9.40 -8.24
CA GLU A 150 8.35 10.53 -7.78
C GLU A 150 8.40 10.53 -6.26
N VAL A 151 9.62 10.68 -5.74
CA VAL A 151 9.86 10.78 -4.31
C VAL A 151 10.45 12.14 -4.02
N GLY A 152 9.84 12.88 -3.11
CA GLY A 152 10.42 14.10 -2.57
C GLY A 152 11.68 13.75 -1.79
N LEU A 153 12.81 14.38 -2.13
CA LEU A 153 14.05 14.32 -1.38
C LEU A 153 14.17 15.60 -0.54
N PRO A 154 13.88 15.55 0.78
CA PRO A 154 14.05 16.70 1.65
C PRO A 154 15.51 17.16 1.72
N THR A 155 15.70 18.45 1.99
CA THR A 155 17.03 19.07 2.06
C THR A 155 17.93 18.45 3.11
N ASP A 156 17.40 18.07 4.27
CA ASP A 156 18.15 17.39 5.34
C ASP A 156 18.74 16.05 4.88
N VAL A 157 17.99 15.28 4.08
CA VAL A 157 18.49 14.02 3.49
C VAL A 157 19.47 14.31 2.35
N ALA A 158 19.20 15.32 1.52
CA ALA A 158 20.07 15.72 0.42
C ALA A 158 21.45 16.21 0.89
N PHE A 159 21.50 17.02 1.96
CA PHE A 159 22.75 17.51 2.55
C PHE A 159 23.60 16.41 3.18
N GLY A 160 22.99 15.29 3.59
CA GLY A 160 23.70 14.11 4.07
C GLY A 160 24.35 13.27 2.98
N LEU A 161 24.03 13.52 1.70
CA LEU A 161 24.68 12.82 0.59
C LEU A 161 26.14 13.24 0.48
N GLN A 162 27.01 12.25 0.35
CA GLN A 162 28.43 12.44 0.08
C GLN A 162 28.74 11.89 -1.32
N PRO A 163 28.55 12.68 -2.38
CA PRO A 163 28.82 12.23 -3.74
C PRO A 163 30.32 11.99 -3.92
N ARG A 164 30.66 10.82 -4.45
CA ARG A 164 32.01 10.49 -4.92
C ARG A 164 31.98 10.38 -6.43
N GLN A 165 32.93 11.03 -7.10
CA GLN A 165 32.99 11.03 -8.55
C GLN A 165 33.39 9.65 -9.06
N LEU A 166 32.53 9.05 -9.88
CA LEU A 166 32.78 7.75 -10.50
C LEU A 166 33.43 7.92 -11.88
N ASP A 167 32.98 8.92 -12.64
CA ASP A 167 33.52 9.28 -13.96
C ASP A 167 33.38 10.81 -14.18
N LYS A 168 33.93 11.35 -15.28
CA LYS A 168 33.88 12.79 -15.61
C LYS A 168 32.47 13.38 -15.60
N ALA A 169 31.45 12.57 -15.86
CA ALA A 169 30.04 12.98 -15.93
C ALA A 169 29.14 12.45 -14.80
N ILE A 170 29.60 11.50 -13.98
CA ILE A 170 28.74 10.78 -13.03
C ILE A 170 29.36 10.80 -11.63
N ALA A 171 28.59 11.30 -10.66
CA ALA A 171 28.89 11.20 -9.24
C ALA A 171 27.85 10.32 -8.55
N VAL A 172 28.29 9.47 -7.64
CA VAL A 172 27.43 8.51 -6.93
C VAL A 172 27.49 8.79 -5.44
N ALA A 173 26.35 8.82 -4.78
CA ALA A 173 26.23 8.97 -3.33
C ALA A 173 25.37 7.85 -2.75
N ARG A 174 25.77 7.30 -1.60
CA ARG A 174 24.96 6.30 -0.89
C ARG A 174 23.80 6.99 -0.16
N LEU A 175 22.58 6.69 -0.59
CA LEU A 175 21.36 7.19 0.07
C LEU A 175 20.85 6.16 1.07
N ARG A 176 20.85 6.52 2.37
CA ARG A 176 20.17 5.76 3.42
C ARG A 176 18.98 6.58 3.91
N ALA A 177 17.78 6.18 3.55
CA ALA A 177 16.56 6.85 3.95
C ALA A 177 15.40 5.85 4.05
N LYS A 178 14.41 6.17 4.88
CA LYS A 178 13.14 5.44 4.90
C LYS A 178 12.15 6.14 3.99
N LEU A 179 11.41 5.37 3.20
CA LEU A 179 10.33 5.88 2.36
C LEU A 179 9.07 6.07 3.22
N HIS A 180 8.55 7.30 3.27
CA HIS A 180 7.36 7.63 4.06
C HIS A 180 6.29 8.27 3.16
N LEU A 181 5.03 7.86 3.30
CA LEU A 181 3.91 8.47 2.59
C LEU A 181 3.32 9.60 3.46
N SER A 182 3.48 10.86 3.04
CA SER A 182 2.94 12.02 3.74
C SER A 182 2.14 12.88 2.77
N LYS A 183 0.90 13.22 3.13
CA LYS A 183 0.01 14.06 2.32
C LYS A 183 -0.15 13.60 0.85
N GLY A 184 -0.09 12.28 0.61
CA GLY A 184 -0.22 11.70 -0.73
C GLY A 184 1.05 11.74 -1.59
N GLN A 185 2.19 12.21 -1.05
CA GLN A 185 3.48 12.16 -1.71
C GLN A 185 4.44 11.26 -0.93
N TYR A 186 5.24 10.49 -1.66
CA TYR A 186 6.34 9.75 -1.06
C TYR A 186 7.49 10.71 -0.76
N VAL A 187 8.00 10.66 0.46
CA VAL A 187 9.08 11.51 0.94
C VAL A 187 10.13 10.65 1.62
N LEU A 188 11.41 10.91 1.33
CA LEU A 188 12.52 10.27 2.01
C LEU A 188 12.74 10.90 3.38
N VAL A 189 12.89 10.06 4.41
CA VAL A 189 13.17 10.51 5.77
C VAL A 189 14.50 9.95 6.22
N ALA A 190 15.35 10.82 6.78
CA ALA A 190 16.62 10.39 7.35
C ALA A 190 16.37 9.30 8.43
N PRO A 191 17.16 8.21 8.43
CA PRO A 191 17.04 7.20 9.46
C PRO A 191 17.42 7.84 10.80
N LYS A 192 16.52 7.81 11.78
CA LYS A 192 16.87 8.13 13.16
C LYS A 192 17.93 7.14 13.61
N ASP A 193 19.06 7.66 14.09
CA ASP A 193 20.26 6.90 14.44
C ASP A 193 19.92 5.58 15.14
N GLN A 194 20.02 4.48 14.38
CA GLN A 194 20.14 3.15 14.97
C GLN A 194 21.64 2.95 15.17
N SER A 195 22.04 3.16 16.40
CA SER A 195 23.33 2.85 16.97
C SER A 195 23.59 1.34 16.94
N ASP A 196 23.92 0.80 15.77
CA ASP A 196 24.51 -0.54 15.64
C ASP A 196 25.71 -0.47 14.69
N GLU A 197 26.77 0.20 15.15
CA GLU A 197 28.11 0.15 14.56
C GLU A 197 28.86 -1.13 14.98
N SER A 198 28.32 -2.30 14.63
CA SER A 198 29.09 -3.53 14.71
C SER A 198 28.76 -4.40 13.51
N ASN A 199 29.78 -4.65 12.69
CA ASN A 199 29.78 -5.38 11.42
C ASN A 199 29.30 -4.60 10.19
N ARG A 200 29.99 -3.49 9.89
CA ARG A 200 29.99 -2.88 8.57
C ARG A 200 30.76 -3.77 7.59
N GLN A 201 30.06 -4.59 6.80
CA GLN A 201 30.66 -5.16 5.59
C GLN A 201 30.78 -4.03 4.54
N LEU A 202 31.90 -3.33 4.57
CA LEU A 202 32.27 -2.38 3.52
C LEU A 202 32.60 -3.19 2.26
N LEU A 203 31.86 -2.94 1.18
CA LEU A 203 32.19 -3.51 -0.12
C LEU A 203 33.21 -2.61 -0.78
N HIS A 204 34.45 -3.07 -0.92
CA HIS A 204 35.50 -2.32 -1.58
C HIS A 204 35.36 -2.45 -3.11
N TRP A 205 35.49 -1.33 -3.82
CA TRP A 205 35.39 -1.26 -5.28
C TRP A 205 36.56 -0.45 -5.88
N GLY A 206 37.02 -0.90 -7.04
CA GLY A 206 38.04 -0.24 -7.86
C GLY A 206 39.33 -1.06 -8.01
N ALA A 207 40.10 -0.76 -9.04
CA ALA A 207 41.44 -1.32 -9.23
C ALA A 207 42.39 -0.72 -8.19
N VAL A 208 43.13 -1.59 -7.49
CA VAL A 208 44.07 -1.17 -6.45
C VAL A 208 45.37 -0.70 -7.14
N ASP A 209 45.79 0.53 -6.86
CA ASP A 209 47.06 1.06 -7.36
C ASP A 209 48.21 0.51 -6.51
N ALA A 210 49.13 -0.24 -7.15
CA ALA A 210 50.23 -0.91 -6.47
C ALA A 210 51.20 0.07 -5.78
N GLY A 211 51.41 1.27 -6.34
CA GLY A 211 52.27 2.29 -5.73
C GLY A 211 51.63 2.89 -4.48
N ARG A 212 50.33 3.20 -4.53
CA ARG A 212 49.59 3.69 -3.35
C ARG A 212 49.49 2.66 -2.24
N LEU A 213 49.31 1.39 -2.60
CA LEU A 213 49.30 0.30 -1.63
C LEU A 213 50.66 0.12 -0.95
N LEU A 214 51.76 0.19 -1.72
CA LEU A 214 53.10 0.13 -1.16
C LEU A 214 53.34 1.25 -0.14
N SER A 215 52.96 2.50 -0.48
CA SER A 215 53.07 3.63 0.44
C SER A 215 52.22 3.44 1.70
N ALA A 216 50.98 2.96 1.56
CA ALA A 216 50.09 2.71 2.70
C ALA A 216 50.61 1.60 3.64
N LEU A 217 51.23 0.56 3.08
CA LEU A 217 51.87 -0.51 3.87
C LEU A 217 53.09 0.02 4.65
N GLN A 218 53.94 0.82 3.99
CA GLN A 218 55.11 1.44 4.64
C GLN A 218 54.72 2.43 5.75
N GLU A 219 53.66 3.23 5.55
CA GLU A 219 53.11 4.11 6.58
C GLU A 219 52.62 3.36 7.83
N LYS A 220 52.20 2.10 7.65
CA LYS A 220 51.78 1.20 8.75
C LYS A 220 52.94 0.45 9.39
N GLY A 221 54.19 0.73 8.98
CA GLY A 221 55.40 0.12 9.54
C GLY A 221 55.71 -1.28 9.01
N ILE A 222 55.13 -1.65 7.86
CA ILE A 222 55.41 -2.92 7.18
C ILE A 222 56.57 -2.71 6.20
N GLU A 223 57.61 -3.53 6.30
CA GLU A 223 58.68 -3.54 5.31
C GLU A 223 58.24 -4.37 4.12
N CYS A 224 58.09 -3.71 2.96
CA CYS A 224 57.64 -4.33 1.73
C CYS A 224 58.35 -3.75 0.50
N ALA A 225 58.59 -4.60 -0.48
CA ALA A 225 59.23 -4.25 -1.75
C ALA A 225 58.54 -4.94 -2.93
N PHE A 226 58.74 -4.39 -4.13
CA PHE A 226 58.43 -5.12 -5.36
C PHE A 226 59.51 -6.20 -5.58
N PRO A 227 59.14 -7.41 -6.01
CA PRO A 227 60.12 -8.42 -6.37
C PRO A 227 60.92 -7.96 -7.60
N ALA A 228 62.21 -8.28 -7.61
CA ALA A 228 63.18 -7.79 -8.58
C ALA A 228 62.94 -8.25 -10.04
N ASP A 229 61.98 -9.14 -10.29
CA ASP A 229 61.68 -9.73 -11.61
C ASP A 229 60.43 -9.14 -12.29
N ASP A 230 59.72 -8.18 -11.69
CA ASP A 230 58.45 -7.63 -12.22
C ASP A 230 58.62 -6.35 -13.09
N ASP A 231 59.84 -5.96 -13.46
CA ASP A 231 60.14 -4.64 -14.06
C ASP A 231 59.83 -4.48 -15.57
N ASP A 232 59.36 -5.52 -16.27
CA ASP A 232 59.14 -5.45 -17.74
C ASP A 232 57.83 -6.11 -18.26
N GLY A 233 56.78 -6.16 -17.44
CA GLY A 233 55.46 -6.62 -17.85
C GLY A 233 54.56 -5.49 -18.41
N PRO A 234 53.84 -5.68 -19.53
CA PRO A 234 52.92 -4.67 -20.07
C PRO A 234 51.84 -4.28 -19.05
N ALA A 235 51.36 -3.03 -19.15
CA ALA A 235 50.31 -2.47 -18.30
C ALA A 235 49.04 -3.34 -18.34
N GLY A 236 48.88 -4.23 -17.35
CA GLY A 236 47.83 -5.24 -17.29
C GLY A 236 48.25 -6.58 -16.64
N CYS A 237 49.54 -6.82 -16.43
CA CYS A 237 50.02 -8.01 -15.72
C CYS A 237 49.78 -7.96 -14.21
N GLU A 238 49.61 -9.15 -13.60
CA GLU A 238 49.53 -9.33 -12.15
C GLU A 238 50.77 -8.71 -11.50
N ARG A 239 50.58 -7.74 -10.61
CA ARG A 239 51.67 -7.14 -9.82
C ARG A 239 51.73 -7.80 -8.47
N SER A 240 52.94 -8.00 -7.96
CA SER A 240 53.12 -8.61 -6.65
C SER A 240 53.92 -7.69 -5.70
N ILE A 241 53.51 -7.66 -4.43
CA ILE A 241 54.22 -6.94 -3.35
C ILE A 241 54.64 -7.98 -2.33
N LEU A 242 55.93 -8.06 -2.04
CA LEU A 242 56.50 -8.98 -1.07
C LEU A 242 56.76 -8.24 0.24
N ILE A 243 56.25 -8.79 1.33
CA ILE A 243 56.36 -8.24 2.69
C ILE A 243 57.39 -9.07 3.45
N THR A 244 58.43 -8.40 3.97
CA THR A 244 59.58 -9.05 4.65
C THR A 244 59.53 -8.95 6.17
N SER A 245 58.77 -8.01 6.74
CA SER A 245 58.60 -7.81 8.19
C SER A 245 57.27 -7.10 8.47
N PRO A 246 56.48 -7.46 9.51
CA PRO A 246 56.78 -8.36 10.64
C PRO A 246 56.58 -9.87 10.40
N GLY A 247 56.13 -10.28 9.23
CA GLY A 247 56.02 -11.68 8.80
C GLY A 247 56.05 -11.78 7.28
N GLU A 248 56.44 -12.93 6.74
CA GLU A 248 56.48 -13.14 5.29
C GLU A 248 55.05 -13.19 4.73
N ALA A 249 54.73 -12.26 3.82
CA ALA A 249 53.43 -12.22 3.14
C ALA A 249 53.57 -11.76 1.69
N LEU A 250 52.65 -12.19 0.83
CA LEU A 250 52.61 -11.86 -0.59
C LEU A 250 51.24 -11.31 -0.97
N VAL A 251 51.20 -10.10 -1.51
CA VAL A 251 49.98 -9.50 -2.05
C VAL A 251 50.05 -9.53 -3.57
N LYS A 252 49.15 -10.29 -4.21
CA LYS A 252 49.01 -10.35 -5.67
C LYS A 252 47.83 -9.51 -6.12
N MET A 253 48.07 -8.61 -7.06
CA MET A 253 47.11 -7.65 -7.57
C MET A 253 46.87 -7.91 -9.05
N ALA A 254 45.70 -8.43 -9.39
CA ALA A 254 45.21 -8.58 -10.75
C ALA A 254 44.11 -7.52 -11.02
N PRO A 255 43.78 -7.24 -12.30
CA PRO A 255 42.74 -6.26 -12.64
C PRO A 255 41.37 -6.51 -11.98
N GLU A 256 41.01 -7.78 -11.75
CA GLU A 256 39.70 -8.18 -11.22
C GLU A 256 39.74 -8.73 -9.78
N LYS A 257 40.93 -9.03 -9.25
CA LYS A 257 41.08 -9.64 -7.92
C LYS A 257 42.38 -9.23 -7.26
N THR A 258 42.35 -9.04 -5.95
CA THR A 258 43.55 -8.92 -5.11
C THR A 258 43.55 -10.08 -4.12
N VAL A 259 44.65 -10.82 -4.05
CA VAL A 259 44.80 -11.99 -3.19
C VAL A 259 45.97 -11.78 -2.23
N ILE A 260 45.71 -11.97 -0.94
CA ILE A 260 46.71 -11.85 0.13
C ILE A 260 47.07 -13.27 0.58
N TYR A 261 48.36 -13.60 0.53
CA TYR A 261 48.91 -14.83 1.09
C TYR A 261 49.71 -14.44 2.34
N CYS A 262 49.21 -14.81 3.51
CA CYS A 262 49.84 -14.49 4.79
C CYS A 262 49.42 -15.55 5.82
N ASP A 263 50.38 -16.09 6.56
CA ASP A 263 50.13 -17.11 7.58
C ASP A 263 49.83 -16.52 8.97
N ASP A 264 50.21 -15.26 9.21
CA ASP A 264 49.98 -14.58 10.47
C ASP A 264 48.73 -13.68 10.44
N GLU A 265 47.85 -13.89 11.41
CA GLU A 265 46.59 -13.16 11.51
C GLU A 265 46.81 -11.67 11.83
N SER A 266 47.87 -11.35 12.58
CA SER A 266 48.16 -9.97 12.98
C SER A 266 48.62 -9.12 11.80
N THR A 267 49.51 -9.65 10.97
CA THR A 267 49.92 -9.04 9.69
C THR A 267 48.78 -8.99 8.69
N THR A 268 47.95 -10.03 8.59
CA THR A 268 46.76 -10.03 7.70
C THR A 268 45.83 -8.86 8.01
N ARG A 269 45.58 -8.57 9.30
CA ARG A 269 44.74 -7.41 9.69
C ARG A 269 45.37 -6.08 9.30
N LEU A 270 46.68 -5.91 9.49
CA LEU A 270 47.38 -4.69 9.10
C LEU A 270 47.37 -4.48 7.57
N ILE A 271 47.54 -5.56 6.79
CA ILE A 271 47.46 -5.53 5.32
C ILE A 271 46.03 -5.18 4.90
N TYR A 272 45.02 -5.77 5.54
CA TYR A 272 43.62 -5.45 5.27
C TYR A 272 43.30 -3.98 5.57
N ASP A 273 43.77 -3.45 6.70
CA ASP A 273 43.57 -2.04 7.06
C ASP A 273 44.23 -1.11 6.03
N ALA A 274 45.45 -1.43 5.58
CA ALA A 274 46.13 -0.68 4.53
C ALA A 274 45.35 -0.75 3.19
N LEU A 275 44.87 -1.92 2.78
CA LEU A 275 44.00 -2.07 1.61
C LEU A 275 42.70 -1.28 1.76
N SER A 276 42.07 -1.31 2.93
CA SER A 276 40.83 -0.58 3.20
C SER A 276 41.00 0.94 3.07
N SER A 277 42.21 1.45 3.33
CA SER A 277 42.55 2.87 3.19
C SER A 277 42.76 3.30 1.74
N VAL A 278 43.19 2.38 0.87
CA VAL A 278 43.47 2.64 -0.55
C VAL A 278 42.25 2.35 -1.42
N CYS A 279 41.44 1.35 -1.04
CA CYS A 279 40.25 0.93 -1.76
C CYS A 279 39.04 1.80 -1.41
N ASN A 280 38.27 2.20 -2.43
CA ASN A 280 37.04 2.94 -2.19
C ASN A 280 35.94 1.99 -1.67
N GLY A 281 35.50 2.16 -0.42
CA GLY A 281 34.37 1.42 0.15
C GLY A 281 33.00 1.97 -0.28
N ILE A 282 32.03 1.07 -0.50
CA ILE A 282 30.60 1.32 -0.75
C ILE A 282 29.77 0.98 0.50
#